data_AF-A0A170WVP3-F1
#
_entry.id   AF-A0A170WVP3-F1
#
_cell.length_a   1.000
_cell.length_b   1.000
_cell.length_c   1.000
_cell.angle_alpha   90.00
_cell.angle_beta   90.00
_cell.angle_gamma   90.00
#
_symmetry.space_group_name_H-M   'P 1'
#
loop_
_entity.id
_entity.type
_entity.pdbx_description
1 polymer ?
#
loop_
_entity_poly.entity_id
_entity_poly.type
_entity_poly.pdbx_seq_one_letter_code
_entity_poly.pdbx_strand_id
1 'polypeptide(L)'
;MKCFSDENINEECQLVRDQLLKHLHNHLRDQNSYVRSKVLQLWCKLAAERAIPKNFVMTLLKSAKNRISDKSLMAVKSAIQLFTVILKENPYAGKLNITEMRGQLLQAKTILRNINAKRTLP
;
A
#
# COMPACT_ATOMS: atom_id res chain seq x y z
N MET A 1 15.67 2.27 9.15
CA MET A 1 14.52 2.38 8.22
C MET A 1 13.91 3.78 8.14
N LYS A 2 14.37 4.79 8.91
CA LYS A 2 13.88 6.18 8.84
C LYS A 2 13.99 6.84 7.44
N CYS A 3 14.82 6.30 6.55
CA CYS A 3 15.02 6.78 5.18
C CYS A 3 13.87 6.51 4.19
N PHE A 4 12.75 5.90 4.60
CA PHE A 4 11.64 5.60 3.68
C PHE A 4 10.40 6.50 3.86
N SER A 5 10.31 7.19 5.00
CA SER A 5 9.12 7.95 5.43
C SER A 5 9.37 9.46 5.55
N ASP A 6 10.61 9.93 5.39
CA ASP A 6 10.94 11.34 5.50
C ASP A 6 10.44 12.14 4.28
N GLU A 7 9.71 13.24 4.54
CA GLU A 7 9.26 14.17 3.48
C GLU A 7 10.43 14.95 2.84
N ASN A 8 11.64 14.86 3.42
CA ASN A 8 12.87 15.51 2.98
C ASN A 8 13.84 14.58 2.22
N ILE A 9 13.39 13.43 1.72
CA ILE A 9 14.23 12.53 0.92
C ILE A 9 14.47 13.16 -0.47
N ASN A 10 15.74 13.32 -0.87
CA ASN A 10 16.09 13.81 -2.21
C ASN A 10 15.53 12.90 -3.33
N GLU A 11 15.37 13.42 -4.55
CA GLU A 11 14.75 12.69 -5.66
C GLU A 11 15.48 11.38 -6.00
N GLU A 12 16.81 11.37 -5.91
CA GLU A 12 17.64 10.19 -6.16
C GLU A 12 17.35 9.06 -5.17
N CYS A 13 17.28 9.36 -3.87
CA CYS A 13 16.95 8.42 -2.82
C CYS A 13 15.51 7.90 -2.95
N GLN A 14 14.56 8.72 -3.42
CA GLN A 14 13.20 8.27 -3.71
C GLN A 14 13.18 7.26 -4.86
N LEU A 15 13.96 7.51 -5.91
CA LEU A 15 14.10 6.61 -7.05
C LEU A 15 14.73 5.27 -6.64
N VAL A 16 15.79 5.30 -5.84
CA VAL A 16 16.42 4.09 -5.28
C VAL A 16 15.44 3.31 -4.40
N ARG A 17 14.70 4.00 -3.51
CA ARG A 17 13.64 3.38 -2.70
C ARG A 17 12.65 2.65 -3.60
N ASP A 18 12.09 3.33 -4.60
CA ASP A 18 11.00 2.78 -5.41
C ASP A 18 11.49 1.59 -6.24
N GLN A 19 12.75 1.61 -6.70
CA GLN A 19 13.40 0.45 -7.32
C GLN A 19 13.53 -0.74 -6.36
N LEU A 20 14.02 -0.51 -5.14
CA LEU A 20 14.14 -1.57 -4.13
C LEU A 20 12.78 -2.17 -3.77
N LEU A 21 11.76 -1.33 -3.60
CA LEU A 21 10.39 -1.77 -3.32
C LEU A 21 9.81 -2.57 -4.49
N LYS A 22 10.12 -2.21 -5.74
CA LYS A 22 9.73 -2.96 -6.93
C LYS A 22 10.40 -4.33 -6.98
N HIS A 23 11.70 -4.42 -6.70
CA HIS A 23 12.40 -5.71 -6.60
C HIS A 23 11.80 -6.59 -5.50
N LEU A 24 11.57 -6.03 -4.31
CA LEU A 24 10.94 -6.74 -3.22
C LEU A 24 9.52 -7.23 -3.59
N HIS A 25 8.74 -6.40 -4.29
CA HIS A 25 7.40 -6.77 -4.77
C HIS A 25 7.44 -7.91 -5.77
N ASN A 26 8.41 -7.93 -6.69
CA ASN A 26 8.55 -9.01 -7.67
C ASN A 26 8.75 -10.37 -7.00
N HIS A 27 9.50 -10.43 -5.90
CA HIS A 27 9.71 -11.66 -5.14
C HIS A 27 8.47 -12.21 -4.41
N LEU A 28 7.33 -11.48 -4.40
CA LEU A 28 6.05 -12.08 -4.00
C LEU A 28 5.60 -13.21 -4.96
N ARG A 29 6.14 -13.24 -6.18
CA ARG A 29 5.86 -14.24 -7.21
C ARG A 29 6.97 -15.27 -7.38
N ASP A 30 7.93 -15.29 -6.45
CA ASP A 30 9.03 -16.26 -6.48
C ASP A 30 8.50 -17.70 -6.48
N GLN A 31 9.18 -18.61 -7.15
CA GLN A 31 8.81 -20.03 -7.16
C GLN A 31 8.99 -20.66 -5.79
N ASN A 32 10.02 -20.22 -5.06
CA ASN A 32 10.31 -20.73 -3.73
C ASN A 32 9.38 -20.10 -2.68
N SER A 33 8.58 -20.95 -2.05
CA SER A 33 7.63 -20.53 -1.02
C SER A 33 8.29 -19.90 0.22
N TYR A 34 9.54 -20.27 0.52
CA TYR A 34 10.32 -19.65 1.57
C TYR A 34 10.63 -18.18 1.26
N VAL A 35 11.05 -17.88 0.02
CA VAL A 35 11.30 -16.50 -0.45
C VAL A 35 10.01 -15.68 -0.35
N ARG A 36 8.89 -16.20 -0.87
CA ARG A 36 7.59 -15.52 -0.77
C ARG A 36 7.22 -15.20 0.69
N SER A 37 7.44 -16.15 1.60
CA SER A 37 7.17 -15.97 3.03
C SER A 37 8.06 -14.89 3.65
N LYS A 38 9.36 -14.89 3.35
CA LYS A 38 10.31 -13.88 3.84
C LYS A 38 10.03 -12.49 3.31
N VAL A 39 9.66 -12.38 2.04
CA VAL A 39 9.24 -11.12 1.42
C VAL A 39 8.02 -10.55 2.12
N LEU A 40 6.98 -11.36 2.35
CA LEU A 40 5.79 -10.93 3.10
C LEU A 40 6.15 -10.48 4.53
N GLN A 41 7.03 -11.19 5.22
CA GLN A 41 7.52 -10.79 6.55
C GLN A 41 8.27 -9.46 6.53
N LEU A 42 9.07 -9.20 5.49
CA LEU A 42 9.75 -7.92 5.34
C LEU A 42 8.75 -6.79 5.06
N TRP A 43 7.74 -7.03 4.22
CA TRP A 43 6.64 -6.09 4.03
C TRP A 43 5.89 -5.78 5.34
N CYS A 44 5.68 -6.77 6.21
CA CYS A 44 5.10 -6.52 7.53
C CYS A 44 5.94 -5.55 8.36
N LYS A 45 7.27 -5.71 8.37
CA LYS A 45 8.18 -4.81 9.08
C LYS A 45 8.11 -3.39 8.51
N LEU A 46 8.11 -3.25 7.19
CA LEU A 46 7.97 -1.95 6.53
C LEU A 46 6.61 -1.29 6.84
N ALA A 47 5.53 -2.08 6.86
CA ALA A 47 4.20 -1.58 7.19
C ALA A 47 4.10 -1.10 8.64
N ALA A 48 4.68 -1.86 9.59
CA ALA A 48 4.71 -1.50 11.02
C ALA A 48 5.43 -0.16 11.27
N GLU A 49 6.50 0.11 10.51
CA GLU A 49 7.27 1.36 10.59
C GLU A 49 6.68 2.49 9.72
N ARG A 50 5.51 2.29 9.11
CA ARG A 50 4.89 3.24 8.16
C ARG A 50 5.83 3.65 7.02
N ALA A 51 6.73 2.74 6.62
CA ALA A 51 7.79 2.96 5.65
C ALA A 51 7.38 2.60 4.21
N ILE A 52 6.10 2.30 3.98
CA ILE A 52 5.57 1.97 2.65
C ILE A 52 4.93 3.24 2.05
N PRO A 53 5.42 3.74 0.90
CA PRO A 53 4.79 4.85 0.20
C PRO A 53 3.31 4.60 -0.09
N LYS A 54 2.44 5.59 0.14
CA LYS A 54 0.97 5.44 0.01
C LYS A 54 0.53 4.98 -1.38
N ASN A 55 1.23 5.42 -2.43
CA ASN A 55 1.01 4.99 -3.82
C ASN A 55 1.32 3.50 -4.05
N PHE A 56 2.17 2.88 -3.22
CA PHE A 56 2.59 1.50 -3.35
C PHE A 56 1.68 0.52 -2.60
N VAL A 57 1.05 0.97 -1.50
CA VAL A 57 0.25 0.12 -0.59
C VAL A 57 -0.81 -0.68 -1.35
N MET A 58 -1.60 -0.05 -2.22
CA MET A 58 -2.65 -0.74 -2.96
C MET A 58 -2.11 -1.79 -3.93
N THR A 59 -0.98 -1.50 -4.59
CA THR A 59 -0.30 -2.45 -5.49
C THR A 59 0.20 -3.66 -4.72
N LEU A 60 0.83 -3.44 -3.56
CA LEU A 60 1.25 -4.50 -2.64
C LEU A 60 0.08 -5.38 -2.20
N LEU A 61 -1.01 -4.78 -1.70
CA LEU A 61 -2.17 -5.51 -1.20
C LEU A 61 -2.83 -6.39 -2.27
N LYS A 62 -2.92 -5.90 -3.52
CA LYS A 62 -3.45 -6.69 -4.64
C LYS A 62 -2.63 -7.96 -4.88
N SER A 63 -1.30 -7.87 -4.87
CA SER A 63 -0.42 -9.04 -5.02
C SER A 63 -0.45 -9.95 -3.79
N ALA A 64 -0.45 -9.38 -2.58
CA ALA A 64 -0.49 -10.12 -1.33
C ALA A 64 -1.81 -10.89 -1.13
N LYS A 65 -2.94 -10.39 -1.66
CA LYS A 65 -4.23 -11.08 -1.63
C LYS A 65 -4.13 -12.50 -2.19
N ASN A 66 -3.42 -12.68 -3.29
CA ASN A 66 -3.21 -13.99 -3.92
C ASN A 66 -2.31 -14.92 -3.11
N ARG A 67 -1.71 -14.46 -2.01
CA ARG A 67 -0.88 -15.27 -1.11
C ARG A 67 -1.65 -15.78 0.12
N ILE A 68 -2.87 -15.29 0.35
CA ILE A 68 -3.78 -15.87 1.36
C ILE A 68 -4.20 -17.30 0.97
N SER A 69 -4.22 -17.61 -0.33
CA SER A 69 -4.52 -18.93 -0.87
C SER A 69 -3.29 -19.62 -1.45
N ASP A 70 -2.09 -19.31 -0.91
CA ASP A 70 -0.85 -19.98 -1.31
C ASP A 70 -0.86 -21.45 -0.86
N LYS A 71 -0.18 -22.33 -1.61
CA LYS A 71 0.00 -23.74 -1.23
C LYS A 71 0.81 -23.89 0.06
N SER A 72 1.74 -22.96 0.32
CA SER A 72 2.55 -22.96 1.53
C SER A 72 1.83 -22.26 2.67
N LEU A 73 1.57 -23.00 3.75
CA LEU A 73 0.98 -22.46 4.98
C LEU A 73 1.80 -21.29 5.57
N MET A 74 3.13 -21.32 5.40
CA MET A 74 4.00 -20.22 5.86
C MET A 74 3.74 -18.92 5.09
N ALA A 75 3.52 -19.02 3.78
CA ALA A 75 3.19 -17.87 2.95
C ALA A 75 1.79 -17.35 3.28
N VAL A 76 0.81 -18.25 3.50
CA VAL A 76 -0.55 -17.89 3.94
C VAL A 76 -0.52 -17.13 5.27
N LYS A 77 0.16 -17.69 6.29
CA LYS A 77 0.29 -17.05 7.61
C LYS A 77 0.95 -15.66 7.50
N SER A 78 2.01 -15.55 6.71
CA SER A 78 2.72 -14.28 6.51
C SER A 78 1.87 -13.25 5.76
N ALA A 79 1.04 -13.68 4.80
CA ALA A 79 0.11 -12.80 4.09
C ALA A 79 -0.97 -12.26 5.02
N ILE A 80 -1.60 -13.13 5.82
CA ILE A 80 -2.62 -12.72 6.81
C ILE A 80 -2.02 -11.68 7.77
N GLN A 81 -0.82 -11.94 8.29
CA GLN A 81 -0.13 -11.00 9.16
C GLN A 81 0.09 -9.64 8.50
N LEU A 82 0.45 -9.60 7.21
CA LEU A 82 0.62 -8.35 6.47
C LEU A 82 -0.68 -7.55 6.38
N PHE A 83 -1.80 -8.20 6.06
CA PHE A 83 -3.11 -7.54 6.05
C PHE A 83 -3.48 -7.02 7.44
N THR A 84 -3.23 -7.79 8.50
CA THR A 84 -3.47 -7.34 9.88
C THR A 84 -2.65 -6.09 10.21
N VAL A 85 -1.36 -6.06 9.88
CA VAL A 85 -0.50 -4.90 10.17
C VAL A 85 -0.93 -3.69 9.34
N ILE A 86 -1.19 -3.83 8.05
CA ILE A 86 -1.62 -2.71 7.20
C ILE A 86 -2.98 -2.14 7.65
N LEU A 87 -3.91 -2.97 8.11
CA LEU A 87 -5.18 -2.49 8.64
C LEU A 87 -5.02 -1.74 9.97
N LYS A 88 -4.07 -2.16 10.83
CA LYS A 88 -3.73 -1.45 12.07
C LYS A 88 -3.02 -0.13 11.80
N GLU A 89 -2.03 -0.14 10.92
CA GLU A 89 -1.23 1.02 10.51
C GLU A 89 -1.79 1.69 9.25
N ASN A 90 -3.11 1.81 9.15
CA ASN A 90 -3.76 2.30 7.95
C ASN A 90 -3.39 3.77 7.67
N PRO A 91 -2.80 4.10 6.50
CA PRO A 91 -2.31 5.44 6.19
C PRO A 91 -3.40 6.43 5.73
N TYR A 92 -4.67 6.00 5.65
CA TYR A 92 -5.79 6.80 5.17
C TYR A 92 -6.67 7.34 6.30
N ALA A 93 -7.43 6.46 6.97
CA ALA A 93 -8.43 6.86 7.96
C ALA A 93 -8.54 5.83 9.08
N GLY A 94 -8.78 6.30 10.31
CA GLY A 94 -9.03 5.45 11.48
C GLY A 94 -10.39 4.72 11.45
N LYS A 95 -11.32 5.16 10.59
CA LYS A 95 -12.62 4.51 10.37
C LYS A 95 -12.79 4.19 8.88
N LEU A 96 -13.04 2.93 8.57
CA LEU A 96 -13.28 2.43 7.20
C LEU A 96 -14.77 2.20 6.94
N ASN A 97 -15.62 3.21 7.17
CA ASN A 97 -17.03 3.12 6.84
C ASN A 97 -17.23 3.36 5.33
N ILE A 98 -17.53 2.30 4.58
CA ILE A 98 -17.68 2.35 3.12
C ILE A 98 -18.78 3.33 2.69
N THR A 99 -19.90 3.36 3.43
CA THR A 99 -21.04 4.24 3.10
C THR A 99 -20.65 5.71 3.27
N GLU A 100 -20.01 6.04 4.39
CA GLU A 100 -19.53 7.39 4.68
C GLU A 100 -18.48 7.84 3.65
N MET A 101 -17.49 7.00 3.35
CA MET A 101 -16.45 7.27 2.36
C MET A 101 -17.03 7.49 0.95
N ARG A 102 -18.04 6.72 0.56
CA ARG A 102 -18.75 6.91 -0.72
C ARG A 102 -19.52 8.23 -0.74
N GLY A 103 -20.15 8.61 0.37
CA GLY A 103 -20.81 9.91 0.51
C GLY A 103 -19.83 11.07 0.35
N GLN A 104 -18.70 11.04 1.06
CA GLN A 104 -17.63 12.04 0.96
C GLN A 104 -17.06 12.12 -0.46
N LEU A 105 -16.83 10.98 -1.11
CA LEU A 105 -16.36 10.93 -2.50
C LEU A 105 -17.35 11.59 -3.47
N LEU A 106 -18.64 11.35 -3.30
CA LEU A 106 -19.68 11.96 -4.13
C LEU A 106 -19.71 13.47 -3.96
N GLN A 107 -19.69 13.95 -2.71
CA GLN A 107 -19.66 15.38 -2.39
C GLN A 107 -18.43 16.07 -3.00
N ALA A 108 -17.24 15.49 -2.81
CA ALA A 108 -16.00 16.02 -3.36
C ALA A 108 -16.04 16.08 -4.91
N LYS A 109 -16.58 15.05 -5.57
CA LYS A 109 -16.77 15.04 -7.03
C LYS A 109 -17.74 16.13 -7.50
N THR A 110 -18.83 16.36 -6.76
CA THR A 110 -19.79 17.43 -7.09
C THR A 110 -19.14 18.81 -6.96
N ILE A 111 -18.41 19.05 -5.87
CA ILE A 111 -17.65 20.30 -5.67
C ILE A 111 -16.67 20.51 -6.82
N LEU A 112 -15.91 19.47 -7.20
CA LEU A 112 -14.94 19.54 -8.28
C LEU A 112 -15.60 19.89 -9.63
N ARG A 113 -16.76 19.30 -9.94
CA ARG A 113 -17.54 19.65 -11.14
C ARG A 113 -17.97 21.11 -11.14
N ASN A 114 -18.45 21.62 -10.00
CA ASN A 114 -18.88 23.01 -9.87
C ASN A 114 -17.71 23.99 -10.04
N ILE A 115 -16.53 23.67 -9.49
CA ILE A 115 -15.31 24.48 -9.68
C ILE A 115 -14.90 24.50 -11.15
N ASN A 116 -14.91 23.35 -11.81
CA ASN A 116 -14.56 23.26 -13.23
C ASN A 116 -15.55 24.01 -14.12
N ALA A 117 -16.85 23.90 -13.85
CA ALA A 117 -17.89 24.65 -14.57
C ALA A 117 -17.74 26.17 -14.41
N LYS A 118 -17.30 26.64 -13.23
CA LYS A 118 -17.00 28.06 -12.98
C LYS A 118 -15.72 28.54 -13.67
N ARG A 119 -14.74 27.66 -13.89
CA ARG A 119 -13.50 27.99 -14.63
C ARG A 119 -13.68 28.04 -16.15
N THR A 120 -14.72 27.41 -16.69
CA THR A 120 -15.05 27.40 -18.12
C THR A 120 -15.99 28.53 -18.54
N LEU A 121 -16.39 29.41 -17.61
CA LEU A 121 -17.10 30.65 -17.94
C LEU A 121 -16.05 31.70 -18.39
N PRO A 122 -16.25 32.38 -19.53
CA PRO A 122 -15.34 33.39 -20.04
C PRO A 122 -15.21 34.61 -19.12
#